data_AF-A0A3N2ASQ1-F1
#
_entry.id   AF-A0A3N2ASQ1-F1
#
_cell.length_a   1.000
_cell.length_b   1.000
_cell.length_c   1.000
_cell.angle_alpha   90.00
_cell.angle_beta   90.00
_cell.angle_gamma   90.00
#
_symmetry.space_group_name_H-M   'P 1'
#
loop_
_entity.id
_entity.type
_entity.pdbx_description
1 polymer ?
#
loop_
_entity_poly.entity_id
_entity_poly.type
_entity_poly.pdbx_seq_one_letter_code
_entity_poly.pdbx_strand_id
1 'polypeptide(L)'
;MLTRGSRRKGRSSANPRQQLLHGWDWSDPRIELEELAPASRVLVTAGAGEVAAALAAAGHRVSALGANREQLDYARRRVGGGPFEPGAAERLFDLGRGMVRAASPAWSRRRVRQFLQEDDPLRAAAEWKARLDNRTLSSILRTMLGPAGALSALILRDFSTPIPPHFDEAIRGRIARALRKHPPSGNPYAWRLLLGEDLPGHRLPAVDPAAIEWIDEPLLDHLERSQPGRYDAISLSNVVDGADERWVRDLRKAAVRAVTPGGPVIARSFATTMDDEAAKRARRDRAMLWGSIVVHR
;
A
#
# COMPACT_ATOMS: atom_id res chain seq x y z
N MET A 1 34.43 -15.68 12.14
CA MET A 1 33.03 -16.05 11.81
C MET A 1 32.11 -15.04 12.48
N LEU A 2 31.70 -13.99 11.76
CA LEU A 2 30.74 -12.99 12.27
C LEU A 2 29.31 -13.55 12.09
N THR A 3 28.62 -13.71 13.21
CA THR A 3 27.24 -14.19 13.30
C THR A 3 26.30 -13.31 12.44
N ARG A 4 25.60 -13.94 11.48
CA ARG A 4 24.61 -13.35 10.54
C ARG A 4 23.31 -12.83 11.21
N GLY A 5 23.34 -12.50 12.50
CA GLY A 5 22.14 -12.30 13.32
C GLY A 5 21.50 -10.91 13.31
N SER A 6 22.16 -9.85 12.79
CA SER A 6 21.70 -8.47 13.01
C SER A 6 21.15 -7.71 11.77
N ARG A 7 21.02 -8.35 10.60
CA ARG A 7 20.57 -7.66 9.36
C ARG A 7 19.04 -7.55 9.18
N ARG A 8 18.23 -7.93 10.18
CA ARG A 8 16.76 -8.13 10.02
C ARG A 8 15.91 -6.99 10.57
N LYS A 9 16.01 -5.77 10.05
CA LYS A 9 15.06 -4.70 10.41
C LYS A 9 14.53 -3.95 9.18
N GLY A 10 13.57 -4.59 8.51
CA GLY A 10 12.62 -3.97 7.58
C GLY A 10 11.26 -4.70 7.60
N ARG A 11 10.18 -4.09 7.08
CA ARG A 11 8.83 -4.71 7.10
C ARG A 11 8.76 -6.03 6.33
N SER A 12 9.60 -6.20 5.31
CA SER A 12 9.75 -7.44 4.55
C SER A 12 10.54 -8.53 5.28
N SER A 13 11.11 -8.25 6.46
CA SER A 13 11.75 -9.23 7.34
C SER A 13 10.98 -9.46 8.65
N ALA A 14 9.82 -8.81 8.82
CA ALA A 14 8.96 -9.06 9.98
C ALA A 14 8.47 -10.50 9.92
N ASN A 15 8.63 -11.23 11.03
CA ASN A 15 8.07 -12.56 11.22
C ASN A 15 6.85 -12.39 12.14
N PRO A 16 5.72 -11.84 11.66
CA PRO A 16 4.52 -11.78 12.47
C PRO A 16 4.16 -13.22 12.85
N ARG A 17 3.59 -13.41 14.02
CA ARG A 17 2.96 -14.69 14.35
C ARG A 17 1.81 -14.89 13.36
N GLN A 18 2.10 -15.52 12.21
CA GLN A 18 1.13 -16.19 11.34
C GLN A 18 -0.23 -15.46 11.27
N GLN A 19 -0.22 -14.22 10.76
CA GLN A 19 -1.44 -13.48 10.44
C GLN A 19 -1.29 -12.72 9.13
N LEU A 20 -2.43 -12.59 8.44
CA LEU A 20 -2.61 -11.73 7.28
C LEU A 20 -2.43 -10.25 7.66
N LEU A 21 -1.49 -9.56 7.01
CA LEU A 21 -1.20 -8.15 7.28
C LEU A 21 -2.28 -7.25 6.65
N HIS A 22 -2.67 -7.54 5.41
CA HIS A 22 -3.71 -6.81 4.69
C HIS A 22 -4.40 -7.70 3.66
N GLY A 23 -5.72 -7.52 3.55
CA GLY A 23 -6.59 -8.20 2.60
C GLY A 23 -6.69 -7.51 1.24
N TRP A 24 -6.38 -6.20 1.17
CA TRP A 24 -6.31 -5.42 -0.06
C TRP A 24 -4.92 -4.87 -0.28
N ASP A 25 -4.56 -4.67 -1.54
CA ASP A 25 -3.44 -3.79 -1.87
C ASP A 25 -3.87 -2.35 -1.68
N TRP A 26 -2.96 -1.57 -1.10
CA TRP A 26 -3.11 -0.12 -0.94
C TRP A 26 -2.22 0.64 -1.92
N SER A 27 -1.93 0.05 -3.08
CA SER A 27 -1.10 0.61 -4.14
C SER A 27 -1.87 0.62 -5.45
N ASP A 28 -1.96 1.78 -6.10
CA ASP A 28 -2.58 1.89 -7.43
C ASP A 28 -1.59 1.44 -8.52
N PRO A 29 -1.87 0.35 -9.27
CA PRO A 29 -0.94 -0.17 -10.28
C PRO A 29 -0.75 0.75 -11.48
N ARG A 30 -1.58 1.81 -11.62
CA ARG A 30 -1.46 2.76 -12.74
C ARG A 30 -0.09 3.42 -12.82
N ILE A 31 0.56 3.69 -11.67
CA ILE A 31 1.88 4.32 -11.68
C ILE A 31 2.92 3.37 -12.26
N GLU A 32 2.91 2.09 -11.90
CA GLU A 32 3.75 1.09 -12.54
C GLU A 32 3.46 1.00 -14.03
N LEU A 33 2.19 0.85 -14.42
CA LEU A 33 1.81 0.68 -15.82
C LEU A 33 2.22 1.88 -16.70
N GLU A 34 2.31 3.09 -16.14
CA GLU A 34 2.82 4.29 -16.84
C GLU A 34 4.35 4.32 -16.97
N GLU A 35 5.08 3.68 -16.05
CA GLU A 35 6.55 3.74 -15.96
C GLU A 35 7.24 2.52 -16.60
N LEU A 36 6.52 1.41 -16.77
CA LEU A 36 7.04 0.15 -17.28
C LEU A 36 6.99 0.07 -18.82
N ALA A 37 8.07 -0.44 -19.42
CA ALA A 37 8.06 -0.83 -20.82
C ALA A 37 7.17 -2.09 -21.02
N PRO A 38 6.54 -2.26 -22.20
CA PRO A 38 5.77 -3.47 -22.49
C PRO A 38 6.59 -4.75 -22.27
N ALA A 39 5.94 -5.79 -21.75
CA ALA A 39 6.54 -7.12 -21.52
C ALA A 39 7.79 -7.17 -20.59
N SER A 40 7.99 -6.14 -19.75
CA SER A 40 9.03 -6.13 -18.71
C SER A 40 8.95 -7.33 -17.74
N ARG A 41 10.12 -7.77 -17.26
CA ARG A 41 10.32 -8.65 -16.10
C ARG A 41 10.29 -7.80 -14.84
N VAL A 42 9.26 -7.93 -14.01
CA VAL A 42 9.00 -7.03 -12.88
C VAL A 42 9.02 -7.80 -11.57
N LEU A 43 9.88 -7.38 -10.64
CA LEU A 43 9.79 -7.82 -9.24
C LEU A 43 8.83 -6.90 -8.49
N VAL A 44 7.84 -7.45 -7.81
CA VAL A 44 6.92 -6.69 -6.95
C VAL A 44 6.84 -7.27 -5.55
N THR A 45 6.62 -6.41 -4.55
CA THR A 45 6.16 -6.85 -3.24
C THR A 45 4.75 -7.45 -3.38
N ALA A 46 4.56 -8.69 -2.92
CA ALA A 46 3.35 -9.46 -3.20
C ALA A 46 2.05 -8.82 -2.68
N GLY A 47 2.08 -8.20 -1.48
CA GLY A 47 0.91 -7.59 -0.87
C GLY A 47 -0.29 -8.56 -0.78
N ALA A 48 -1.47 -8.12 -1.20
CA ALA A 48 -2.66 -8.94 -1.46
C ALA A 48 -2.74 -9.47 -2.91
N GLY A 49 -1.75 -9.16 -3.75
CA GLY A 49 -1.61 -9.70 -5.10
C GLY A 49 -2.27 -8.88 -6.21
N GLU A 50 -2.92 -7.75 -5.92
CA GLU A 50 -3.67 -6.98 -6.91
C GLU A 50 -2.73 -6.26 -7.89
N VAL A 51 -1.64 -5.67 -7.40
CA VAL A 51 -0.61 -5.07 -8.27
C VAL A 51 0.03 -6.15 -9.13
N ALA A 52 0.36 -7.31 -8.56
CA ALA A 52 0.94 -8.42 -9.31
C ALA A 52 0.00 -8.90 -10.43
N ALA A 53 -1.30 -9.07 -10.13
CA ALA A 53 -2.30 -9.43 -11.13
C ALA A 53 -2.50 -8.35 -12.20
N ALA A 54 -2.52 -7.07 -11.82
CA ALA A 54 -2.65 -5.97 -12.78
C ALA A 54 -1.47 -5.93 -13.77
N LEU A 55 -0.25 -6.13 -13.28
CA LEU A 55 0.94 -6.17 -14.13
C LEU A 55 0.98 -7.42 -15.02
N ALA A 56 0.63 -8.58 -14.49
CA ALA A 56 0.56 -9.81 -15.27
C ALA A 56 -0.52 -9.72 -16.36
N ALA A 57 -1.70 -9.16 -16.04
CA ALA A 57 -2.76 -8.91 -17.01
C ALA A 57 -2.36 -7.92 -18.11
N ALA A 58 -1.43 -7.00 -17.82
CA ALA A 58 -0.84 -6.09 -18.81
C ALA A 58 0.27 -6.74 -19.67
N GLY A 59 0.55 -8.04 -19.47
CA GLY A 59 1.53 -8.80 -20.26
C GLY A 59 2.96 -8.76 -19.72
N HIS A 60 3.17 -8.26 -18.50
CA HIS A 60 4.49 -8.31 -17.85
C HIS A 60 4.77 -9.71 -17.26
N ARG A 61 6.05 -10.07 -17.18
CA ARG A 61 6.51 -11.27 -16.46
C ARG A 61 6.74 -10.89 -15.01
N VAL A 62 5.85 -11.32 -14.12
CA VAL A 62 5.82 -10.85 -12.73
C VAL A 62 6.43 -11.89 -11.78
N SER A 63 7.38 -11.44 -10.96
CA SER A 63 7.80 -12.14 -9.75
C SER A 63 7.23 -11.40 -8.53
N ALA A 64 6.35 -12.03 -7.77
CA ALA A 64 5.76 -11.49 -6.56
C ALA A 64 6.48 -12.08 -5.33
N LEU A 65 7.03 -11.21 -4.47
CA LEU A 65 7.88 -11.62 -3.35
C LEU A 65 7.32 -11.14 -2.00
N GLY A 66 7.46 -11.98 -0.97
CA GLY A 66 7.25 -11.60 0.43
C GLY A 66 7.80 -12.67 1.38
N ALA A 67 8.28 -12.25 2.56
CA ALA A 67 8.77 -13.19 3.58
C ALA A 67 7.69 -13.68 4.56
N ASN A 68 6.48 -13.12 4.49
CA ASN A 68 5.32 -13.65 5.20
C ASN A 68 4.61 -14.62 4.28
N ARG A 69 4.86 -15.92 4.49
CA ARG A 69 4.28 -17.00 3.70
C ARG A 69 2.76 -16.97 3.66
N GLU A 70 2.08 -16.65 4.76
CA GLU A 70 0.62 -16.60 4.78
C GLU A 70 0.05 -15.48 3.92
N GLN A 71 0.70 -14.32 3.95
CA GLN A 71 0.34 -13.21 3.07
C GLN A 71 0.58 -13.58 1.60
N LEU A 72 1.67 -14.28 1.30
CA LEU A 72 1.99 -14.74 -0.05
C LEU A 72 0.99 -15.79 -0.56
N ASP A 73 0.66 -16.77 0.28
CA ASP A 73 -0.35 -17.80 -0.01
C ASP A 73 -1.75 -17.17 -0.18
N TYR A 74 -2.09 -16.18 0.66
CA TYR A 74 -3.32 -15.39 0.50
C TYR A 74 -3.35 -14.65 -0.83
N ALA A 75 -2.29 -13.92 -1.17
CA ALA A 75 -2.20 -13.19 -2.44
C ALA A 75 -2.40 -14.13 -3.63
N ARG A 76 -1.73 -15.29 -3.62
CA ARG A 76 -1.90 -16.32 -4.66
C ARG A 76 -3.34 -16.81 -4.78
N ARG A 77 -4.01 -17.12 -3.65
CA ARG A 77 -5.42 -17.51 -3.65
C ARG A 77 -6.33 -16.39 -4.16
N ARG A 78 -6.07 -15.15 -3.76
CA ARG A 78 -6.86 -13.98 -4.12
C ARG A 78 -6.80 -13.68 -5.62
N VAL A 79 -5.60 -13.75 -6.20
CA VAL A 79 -5.41 -13.68 -7.67
C VAL A 79 -6.16 -14.80 -8.38
N GLY A 80 -6.19 -16.00 -7.79
CA GLY A 80 -6.95 -17.14 -8.31
C GLY A 80 -8.47 -17.06 -8.14
N GLY A 81 -9.01 -15.90 -7.73
CA GLY A 81 -10.44 -15.69 -7.52
C GLY A 81 -10.94 -16.09 -6.12
N GLY A 82 -10.05 -16.41 -5.19
CA GLY A 82 -10.38 -16.64 -3.78
C GLY A 82 -11.06 -15.43 -3.13
N PRO A 83 -11.80 -15.63 -2.03
CA PRO A 83 -12.52 -14.55 -1.35
C PRO A 83 -11.57 -13.54 -0.71
N PHE A 84 -12.08 -12.35 -0.43
CA PHE A 84 -11.40 -11.38 0.41
C PHE A 84 -11.39 -11.87 1.87
N GLU A 85 -10.23 -11.76 2.52
CA GLU A 85 -10.05 -12.01 3.96
C GLU A 85 -9.47 -10.75 4.61
N PRO A 86 -10.06 -10.21 5.69
CA PRO A 86 -9.56 -8.98 6.30
C PRO A 86 -8.24 -9.24 7.05
N GLY A 87 -7.21 -8.44 6.74
CA GLY A 87 -5.93 -8.45 7.46
C GLY A 87 -5.95 -7.54 8.69
N ALA A 88 -4.80 -7.43 9.35
CA ALA A 88 -4.61 -6.52 10.49
C ALA A 88 -4.92 -5.06 10.12
N ALA A 89 -4.56 -4.62 8.90
CA ALA A 89 -4.87 -3.28 8.41
C ALA A 89 -6.39 -3.04 8.29
N GLU A 90 -7.15 -3.96 7.69
CA GLU A 90 -8.60 -3.79 7.53
C GLU A 90 -9.32 -3.83 8.88
N ARG A 91 -8.88 -4.67 9.83
CA ARG A 91 -9.39 -4.66 11.21
C ARG A 91 -9.18 -3.31 11.90
N LEU A 92 -8.00 -2.71 11.72
CA LEU A 92 -7.72 -1.37 12.24
C LEU A 92 -8.65 -0.33 11.61
N PHE A 93 -8.81 -0.36 10.28
CA PHE A 93 -9.70 0.58 9.60
C PHE A 93 -11.17 0.39 9.98
N ASP A 94 -11.64 -0.84 10.17
CA ASP A 94 -13.01 -1.13 10.61
C ASP A 94 -13.29 -0.59 12.00
N LEU A 95 -12.34 -0.75 12.92
CA LEU A 95 -12.45 -0.18 14.26
C LEU A 95 -12.55 1.35 14.20
N GLY A 96 -11.69 1.99 13.39
CA GLY A 96 -11.74 3.43 13.15
C GLY A 96 -13.07 3.89 12.56
N ARG A 97 -13.54 3.23 11.50
CA ARG A 97 -14.85 3.51 10.87
C ARG A 97 -15.99 3.35 11.86
N GLY A 98 -15.97 2.31 12.70
CA GLY A 98 -16.97 2.06 13.73
C GLY A 98 -17.05 3.19 14.75
N MET A 99 -15.90 3.64 15.27
CA MET A 99 -15.83 4.77 16.20
C MET A 99 -16.36 6.07 15.57
N VAL A 100 -15.96 6.39 14.33
CA VAL A 100 -16.40 7.63 13.68
C VAL A 100 -17.90 7.59 13.37
N ARG A 101 -18.41 6.43 12.93
CA ARG A 101 -19.85 6.20 12.69
C ARG A 101 -20.69 6.39 13.95
N ALA A 102 -20.21 5.89 15.10
CA ALA A 102 -20.90 6.03 16.38
C ALA A 102 -20.93 7.49 16.87
N ALA A 103 -19.87 8.25 16.59
CA ALA A 103 -19.69 9.61 17.11
C ALA A 103 -20.08 10.73 16.13
N SER A 104 -20.43 10.41 14.87
CA SER A 104 -20.76 11.42 13.85
C SER A 104 -21.87 10.95 12.90
N PRO A 105 -23.05 11.60 12.89
CA PRO A 105 -24.12 11.30 11.94
C PRO A 105 -23.70 11.49 10.47
N ALA A 106 -22.74 12.37 10.20
CA ALA A 106 -22.17 12.58 8.87
C ALA A 106 -21.54 11.30 8.31
N TRP A 107 -21.04 10.42 9.19
CA TRP A 107 -20.39 9.17 8.84
C TRP A 107 -21.31 7.97 8.79
N SER A 108 -22.63 8.14 8.96
CA SER A 108 -23.58 7.04 8.78
C SER A 108 -23.36 6.33 7.45
N ARG A 109 -23.50 4.99 7.44
CA ARG A 109 -23.24 4.14 6.26
C ARG A 109 -23.95 4.66 5.01
N ARG A 110 -25.21 5.12 5.15
CA ARG A 110 -26.01 5.70 4.07
C ARG A 110 -25.37 6.96 3.47
N ARG A 111 -24.92 7.90 4.32
CA ARG A 111 -24.31 9.17 3.88
C ARG A 111 -22.94 8.96 3.26
N VAL A 112 -22.11 8.09 3.85
CA VAL A 112 -20.81 7.75 3.26
C VAL A 112 -20.99 7.07 1.91
N ARG A 113 -21.97 6.16 1.77
CA ARG A 113 -22.29 5.55 0.47
C ARG A 113 -22.77 6.57 -0.56
N GLN A 114 -23.62 7.52 -0.17
CA GLN A 114 -24.07 8.60 -1.04
C GLN A 114 -22.89 9.48 -1.50
N PHE A 115 -22.01 9.88 -0.57
CA PHE A 115 -20.79 10.61 -0.88
C PHE A 115 -19.90 9.82 -1.86
N LEU A 116 -19.78 8.51 -1.67
CA LEU A 116 -18.99 7.64 -2.54
C LEU A 116 -19.58 7.47 -3.95
N GLN A 117 -20.80 7.96 -4.20
CA GLN A 117 -21.42 7.99 -5.53
C GLN A 117 -21.18 9.32 -6.26
N GLU A 118 -20.58 10.33 -5.61
CA GLU A 118 -20.23 11.61 -6.24
C GLU A 118 -19.20 11.40 -7.35
N ASP A 119 -19.47 11.96 -8.53
CA ASP A 119 -18.68 11.83 -9.75
C ASP A 119 -17.91 13.10 -10.11
N ASP A 120 -18.22 14.24 -9.48
CA ASP A 120 -17.46 15.48 -9.59
C ASP A 120 -16.38 15.56 -8.47
N PRO A 121 -15.08 15.52 -8.83
CA PRO A 121 -13.98 15.62 -7.87
C PRO A 121 -14.01 16.90 -7.00
N LEU A 122 -14.46 18.02 -7.56
CA LEU A 122 -14.49 19.30 -6.84
C LEU A 122 -15.65 19.33 -5.84
N ARG A 123 -16.82 18.78 -6.21
CA ARG A 123 -17.94 18.59 -5.27
C ARG A 123 -17.57 17.61 -4.17
N ALA A 124 -16.93 16.49 -4.51
CA ALA A 124 -16.47 15.52 -3.52
C ALA A 124 -15.48 16.15 -2.54
N ALA A 125 -14.52 16.94 -3.01
CA ALA A 125 -13.58 17.63 -2.14
C ALA A 125 -14.26 18.68 -1.23
N ALA A 126 -15.25 19.41 -1.76
CA ALA A 126 -16.04 20.37 -0.99
C ALA A 126 -16.90 19.67 0.08
N GLU A 127 -17.59 18.58 -0.28
CA GLU A 127 -18.41 17.80 0.66
C GLU A 127 -17.54 17.13 1.73
N TRP A 128 -16.39 16.56 1.36
CA TRP A 128 -15.41 16.03 2.30
C TRP A 128 -15.08 17.06 3.37
N LYS A 129 -14.65 18.26 2.95
CA LYS A 129 -14.28 19.34 3.87
C LYS A 129 -15.45 19.84 4.72
N ALA A 130 -16.65 19.92 4.13
CA ALA A 130 -17.82 20.46 4.81
C ALA A 130 -18.46 19.47 5.81
N ARG A 131 -18.34 18.15 5.59
CA ARG A 131 -19.12 17.15 6.34
C ARG A 131 -18.27 16.05 6.97
N LEU A 132 -17.39 15.41 6.20
CA LEU A 132 -16.68 14.20 6.63
C LEU A 132 -15.39 14.51 7.40
N ASP A 133 -14.67 15.56 6.99
CA ASP A 133 -13.42 16.02 7.57
C ASP A 133 -13.64 16.88 8.83
N ASN A 134 -14.31 16.31 9.81
CA ASN A 134 -14.74 17.02 11.01
C ASN A 134 -13.85 16.74 12.23
N ARG A 135 -14.12 17.45 13.34
CA ARG A 135 -13.36 17.31 14.58
C ARG A 135 -13.40 15.88 15.13
N THR A 136 -14.52 15.18 14.99
CA THR A 136 -14.67 13.79 15.43
C THR A 136 -13.69 12.87 14.70
N LEU A 137 -13.62 12.96 13.37
CA LEU A 137 -12.63 12.21 12.58
C LEU A 137 -11.21 12.54 13.04
N SER A 138 -10.90 13.83 13.18
CA SER A 138 -9.57 14.28 13.62
C SER A 138 -9.19 13.69 14.99
N SER A 139 -10.10 13.72 15.97
CA SER A 139 -9.85 13.19 17.30
C SER A 139 -9.61 11.68 17.27
N ILE A 140 -10.41 10.94 16.51
CA ILE A 140 -10.27 9.48 16.38
C ILE A 140 -8.95 9.11 15.69
N LEU A 141 -8.61 9.77 14.58
CA LEU A 141 -7.33 9.51 13.90
C LEU A 141 -6.14 9.82 14.81
N ARG A 142 -6.19 10.92 15.58
CA ARG A 142 -5.13 11.26 16.55
C ARG A 142 -5.01 10.21 17.65
N THR A 143 -6.13 9.69 18.16
CA THR A 143 -6.12 8.62 19.17
C THR A 143 -5.59 7.31 18.60
N MET A 144 -5.94 6.98 17.35
CA MET A 144 -5.52 5.73 16.72
C MET A 144 -4.06 5.78 16.27
N LEU A 145 -3.63 6.85 15.61
CA LEU A 145 -2.36 6.93 14.88
C LEU A 145 -1.31 7.77 15.60
N GLY A 146 -1.67 8.38 16.74
CA GLY A 146 -0.75 9.17 17.54
C GLY A 146 0.29 8.32 18.29
N PRO A 147 1.42 8.93 18.69
CA PRO A 147 2.56 8.24 19.31
C PRO A 147 2.25 7.56 20.66
N ALA A 148 1.14 7.92 21.32
CA ALA A 148 0.66 7.33 22.57
C ALA A 148 -0.58 6.42 22.40
N GLY A 149 -0.99 6.13 21.16
CA GLY A 149 -2.18 5.33 20.88
C GLY A 149 -1.97 3.86 21.23
N ALA A 150 -2.44 3.44 22.41
CA ALA A 150 -2.38 2.05 22.88
C ALA A 150 -2.99 1.03 21.89
N LEU A 151 -3.95 1.48 21.07
CA LEU A 151 -4.62 0.66 20.06
C LEU A 151 -3.74 0.38 18.83
N SER A 152 -2.94 1.37 18.41
CA SER A 152 -1.89 1.16 17.43
C SER A 152 -0.84 0.19 17.97
N ALA A 153 -0.41 0.30 19.23
CA ALA A 153 0.56 -0.65 19.78
C ALA A 153 0.04 -2.12 19.84
N LEU A 154 -1.27 -2.33 19.97
CA LEU A 154 -1.91 -3.65 20.01
C LEU A 154 -2.12 -4.28 18.62
N ILE A 155 -2.50 -3.48 17.62
CA ILE A 155 -2.76 -3.95 16.24
C ILE A 155 -1.51 -3.85 15.36
N LEU A 156 -0.64 -2.87 15.63
CA LEU A 156 0.67 -2.70 15.02
C LEU A 156 1.77 -3.50 15.71
N ARG A 157 1.45 -4.36 16.68
CA ARG A 157 2.42 -5.33 17.23
C ARG A 157 3.01 -6.23 16.14
N ASP A 158 2.25 -6.46 15.08
CA ASP A 158 2.66 -7.20 13.87
C ASP A 158 3.26 -6.31 12.77
N PHE A 159 3.17 -4.99 12.92
CA PHE A 159 3.78 -4.00 12.03
C PHE A 159 5.01 -3.40 12.73
N SER A 160 6.21 -3.84 12.33
CA SER A 160 7.48 -3.49 12.97
C SER A 160 7.94 -2.02 12.91
N THR A 161 7.03 -1.06 12.70
CA THR A 161 7.36 0.29 12.22
C THR A 161 6.55 1.39 12.93
N PRO A 162 7.22 2.45 13.42
CA PRO A 162 6.53 3.68 13.83
C PRO A 162 5.93 4.38 12.60
N ILE A 163 4.65 4.72 12.70
CA ILE A 163 3.96 5.59 11.74
C ILE A 163 4.65 6.98 11.77
N PRO A 164 4.81 7.68 10.62
CA PRO A 164 5.41 9.00 10.61
C PRO A 164 4.74 9.98 11.59
N PRO A 165 5.47 10.95 12.16
CA PRO A 165 4.85 12.00 12.98
C PRO A 165 3.70 12.71 12.23
N HIS A 166 2.65 13.09 12.95
CA HIS A 166 1.48 13.81 12.41
C HIS A 166 0.76 13.09 11.25
N PHE A 167 0.85 11.75 11.18
CA PHE A 167 0.24 10.98 10.11
C PHE A 167 -1.30 11.08 10.10
N ASP A 168 -1.92 11.33 11.25
CA ASP A 168 -3.35 11.63 11.37
C ASP A 168 -3.76 12.84 10.53
N GLU A 169 -3.03 13.96 10.65
CA GLU A 169 -3.26 15.15 9.83
C GLU A 169 -2.85 14.92 8.37
N ALA A 170 -1.74 14.21 8.15
CA ALA A 170 -1.24 13.92 6.81
C ALA A 170 -2.24 13.11 5.99
N ILE A 171 -2.87 12.07 6.57
CA ILE A 171 -3.88 11.25 5.90
C ILE A 171 -5.12 12.07 5.53
N ARG A 172 -5.64 12.90 6.45
CA ARG A 172 -6.78 13.78 6.15
C ARG A 172 -6.47 14.70 4.96
N GLY A 173 -5.29 15.31 4.96
CA GLY A 173 -4.81 16.14 3.85
C GLY A 173 -4.61 15.36 2.54
N ARG A 174 -4.15 14.11 2.60
CA ARG A 174 -3.99 13.25 1.40
C ARG A 174 -5.33 12.89 0.78
N ILE A 175 -6.31 12.49 1.59
CA ILE A 175 -7.68 12.21 1.12
C ILE A 175 -8.26 13.45 0.45
N ALA A 176 -8.21 14.62 1.10
CA ALA A 176 -8.72 15.87 0.53
C ALA A 176 -8.07 16.22 -0.82
N ARG A 177 -6.76 16.04 -0.96
CA ARG A 177 -6.04 16.30 -2.22
C ARG A 177 -6.37 15.28 -3.30
N ALA A 178 -6.53 14.01 -2.94
CA ALA A 178 -6.85 12.96 -3.89
C ALA A 178 -8.28 13.11 -4.43
N LEU A 179 -9.24 13.45 -3.57
CA LEU A 179 -10.63 13.70 -3.97
C LEU A 179 -10.76 14.83 -4.99
N ARG A 180 -9.88 15.85 -4.95
CA ARG A 180 -9.85 16.92 -5.96
C ARG A 180 -9.45 16.45 -7.37
N LYS A 181 -8.90 15.23 -7.50
CA LYS A 181 -8.44 14.67 -8.77
C LYS A 181 -9.21 13.42 -9.18
N HIS A 182 -9.60 12.62 -8.19
CA HIS A 182 -10.22 11.32 -8.39
C HIS A 182 -11.59 11.34 -7.74
N PRO A 183 -12.67 11.28 -8.53
CA PRO A 183 -14.00 11.22 -7.95
C PRO A 183 -14.15 9.90 -7.19
N PRO A 184 -14.82 9.90 -6.02
CA PRO A 184 -14.95 8.70 -5.20
C PRO A 184 -15.79 7.61 -5.88
N SER A 185 -16.71 7.97 -6.79
CA SER A 185 -17.51 7.01 -7.57
C SER A 185 -16.68 6.04 -8.42
N GLY A 186 -15.52 6.47 -8.90
CA GLY A 186 -14.60 5.65 -9.70
C GLY A 186 -13.34 5.21 -8.96
N ASN A 187 -13.24 5.47 -7.65
CA ASN A 187 -12.03 5.20 -6.87
C ASN A 187 -12.22 4.00 -5.92
N PRO A 188 -11.71 2.79 -6.26
CA PRO A 188 -11.89 1.60 -5.43
C PRO A 188 -11.30 1.76 -4.01
N TYR A 189 -10.22 2.53 -3.87
CA TYR A 189 -9.60 2.74 -2.57
C TYR A 189 -10.41 3.67 -1.66
N ALA A 190 -11.19 4.60 -2.21
CA ALA A 190 -12.09 5.42 -1.42
C ALA A 190 -13.21 4.58 -0.78
N TRP A 191 -13.75 3.62 -1.53
CA TRP A 191 -14.74 2.66 -1.02
C TRP A 191 -14.16 1.78 0.09
N ARG A 192 -12.97 1.21 -0.14
CA ARG A 192 -12.27 0.39 0.84
C ARG A 192 -11.94 1.15 2.12
N LEU A 193 -11.47 2.39 1.98
CA LEU A 193 -11.02 3.21 3.11
C LEU A 193 -12.21 3.72 3.94
N LEU A 194 -13.23 4.31 3.28
CA LEU A 194 -14.30 5.02 3.96
C LEU A 194 -15.48 4.11 4.34
N LEU A 195 -15.78 3.11 3.51
CA LEU A 195 -16.92 2.23 3.71
C LEU A 195 -16.52 0.83 4.22
N GLY A 196 -15.32 0.37 3.87
CA GLY A 196 -14.88 -1.00 4.14
C GLY A 196 -15.44 -2.00 3.12
N GLU A 197 -15.67 -1.54 1.89
CA GLU A 197 -16.25 -2.33 0.80
C GLU A 197 -15.43 -2.15 -0.48
N ASP A 198 -15.44 -3.15 -1.37
CA ASP A 198 -15.01 -2.92 -2.74
C ASP A 198 -16.00 -2.00 -3.48
N LEU A 199 -15.47 -1.21 -4.42
CA LEU A 199 -16.29 -0.46 -5.37
C LEU A 199 -17.23 -1.44 -6.10
N PRO A 200 -18.54 -1.13 -6.26
CA PRO A 200 -19.47 -2.03 -6.94
C PRO A 200 -18.97 -2.40 -8.34
N GLY A 201 -18.95 -3.70 -8.64
CA GLY A 201 -18.45 -4.23 -9.90
C GLY A 201 -16.92 -4.30 -10.02
N HIS A 202 -16.16 -3.81 -9.03
CA HIS A 202 -14.72 -3.99 -9.00
C HIS A 202 -14.37 -5.48 -8.90
N ARG A 203 -13.48 -5.91 -9.78
CA ARG A 203 -12.93 -7.26 -9.81
C ARG A 203 -11.45 -7.17 -10.10
N LEU A 204 -10.69 -8.08 -9.52
CA LEU A 204 -9.29 -8.25 -9.93
C LEU A 204 -9.24 -8.76 -11.37
N PRO A 205 -8.20 -8.38 -12.13
CA PRO A 205 -7.95 -8.97 -13.44
C PRO A 205 -7.89 -10.49 -13.35
N ALA A 206 -8.54 -11.18 -14.29
CA ALA A 206 -8.49 -12.63 -14.37
C ALA A 206 -7.11 -13.05 -14.90
N VAL A 207 -6.26 -13.55 -14.01
CA VAL A 207 -4.91 -14.04 -14.32
C VAL A 207 -4.74 -15.39 -13.67
N ASP A 208 -4.14 -16.35 -14.38
CA ASP A 208 -3.73 -17.61 -13.78
C ASP A 208 -2.65 -17.34 -12.73
N PRO A 209 -2.85 -17.68 -11.44
CA PRO A 209 -1.82 -17.50 -10.43
C PRO A 209 -0.51 -18.22 -10.75
N ALA A 210 -0.53 -19.26 -11.60
CA ALA A 210 0.68 -19.95 -12.07
C ALA A 210 1.50 -19.13 -13.08
N ALA A 211 0.92 -18.08 -13.68
CA ALA A 211 1.64 -17.14 -14.55
C ALA A 211 2.51 -16.12 -13.76
N ILE A 212 2.37 -16.09 -12.43
CA ILE A 212 3.16 -15.24 -11.52
C ILE A 212 4.14 -16.13 -10.77
N GLU A 213 5.42 -15.77 -10.75
CA GLU A 213 6.44 -16.42 -9.92
C GLU A 213 6.27 -15.93 -8.47
N TRP A 214 5.91 -16.82 -7.54
CA TRP A 214 5.74 -16.49 -6.13
C TRP A 214 7.01 -16.86 -5.34
N ILE A 215 7.63 -15.87 -4.69
CA ILE A 215 8.93 -16.01 -4.03
C ILE A 215 8.76 -15.78 -2.51
N ASP A 216 8.88 -16.87 -1.75
CA ASP A 216 8.84 -16.85 -0.27
C ASP A 216 10.24 -16.62 0.30
N GLU A 217 10.72 -15.38 0.20
CA GLU A 217 12.04 -14.99 0.69
C GLU A 217 12.06 -13.54 1.21
N PRO A 218 12.99 -13.20 2.13
CA PRO A 218 13.28 -11.82 2.46
C PRO A 218 13.77 -11.03 1.24
N LEU A 219 13.19 -9.85 1.02
CA LEU A 219 13.46 -9.01 -0.16
C LEU A 219 14.95 -8.69 -0.35
N LEU A 220 15.65 -8.29 0.73
CA LEU A 220 17.07 -7.94 0.64
C LEU A 220 17.90 -9.16 0.26
N ASP A 221 17.66 -10.31 0.89
CA ASP A 221 18.39 -11.56 0.65
C ASP A 221 18.20 -12.07 -0.79
N HIS A 222 16.97 -11.94 -1.32
CA HIS A 222 16.65 -12.27 -2.72
C HIS A 222 17.39 -11.35 -3.71
N LEU A 223 17.39 -10.05 -3.46
CA LEU A 223 18.06 -9.07 -4.32
C LEU A 223 19.59 -9.19 -4.27
N GLU A 224 20.18 -9.46 -3.11
CA GLU A 224 21.62 -9.68 -2.97
C GLU A 224 22.10 -10.89 -3.77
N ARG A 225 21.30 -11.98 -3.79
CA ARG A 225 21.60 -13.21 -4.55
C ARG A 225 21.23 -13.16 -6.01
N SER A 226 20.35 -12.24 -6.42
CA SER A 226 19.93 -12.11 -7.81
C SER A 226 21.09 -11.68 -8.71
N GLN A 227 21.07 -12.18 -9.95
CA GLN A 227 22.02 -11.74 -10.97
C GLN A 227 21.79 -10.26 -11.32
N PRO A 228 22.84 -9.50 -11.68
CA PRO A 228 22.67 -8.14 -12.18
C PRO A 228 21.73 -8.10 -13.40
N GLY A 229 20.84 -7.12 -13.48
CA GLY A 229 19.90 -6.99 -14.60
C GLY A 229 18.87 -8.12 -14.73
N ARG A 230 18.62 -8.89 -13.65
CA ARG A 230 17.58 -9.94 -13.62
C ARG A 230 16.19 -9.37 -13.91
N TYR A 231 15.91 -8.15 -13.47
CA TYR A 231 14.63 -7.49 -13.62
C TYR A 231 14.76 -6.27 -14.53
N ASP A 232 13.72 -5.99 -15.32
CA ASP A 232 13.63 -4.75 -16.10
C ASP A 232 13.09 -3.60 -15.23
N ALA A 233 12.36 -3.94 -14.17
CA ALA A 233 11.88 -2.99 -13.17
C ALA A 233 11.60 -3.67 -11.81
N ILE A 234 11.54 -2.86 -10.75
CA ILE A 234 11.19 -3.30 -9.40
C ILE A 234 10.15 -2.35 -8.81
N SER A 235 9.05 -2.87 -8.25
CA SER A 235 8.07 -2.08 -7.48
C SER A 235 7.99 -2.53 -6.02
N LEU A 236 8.28 -1.61 -5.11
CA LEU A 236 8.35 -1.84 -3.67
C LEU A 236 7.34 -0.95 -2.95
N SER A 237 6.34 -1.56 -2.32
CA SER A 237 5.38 -0.81 -1.51
C SER A 237 5.62 -1.06 -0.03
N ASN A 238 5.85 0.01 0.74
CA ASN A 238 5.87 -0.02 2.20
C ASN A 238 6.91 -0.98 2.82
N VAL A 239 8.08 -1.10 2.19
CA VAL A 239 9.19 -1.92 2.70
C VAL A 239 10.20 -1.13 3.53
N VAL A 240 10.36 0.16 3.22
CA VAL A 240 11.34 1.06 3.85
C VAL A 240 10.81 1.80 5.07
N ASP A 241 9.49 1.90 5.23
CA ASP A 241 8.89 2.59 6.36
C ASP A 241 9.30 1.87 7.67
N GLY A 242 9.99 2.59 8.56
CA GLY A 242 10.48 2.07 9.85
C GLY A 242 11.68 1.13 9.78
N ALA A 243 12.24 0.90 8.59
CA ALA A 243 13.51 0.20 8.46
C ALA A 243 14.67 1.10 8.91
N ASP A 244 15.76 0.50 9.40
CA ASP A 244 16.95 1.27 9.72
C ASP A 244 17.68 1.76 8.46
N GLU A 245 18.41 2.87 8.58
CA GLU A 245 19.08 3.53 7.45
C GLU A 245 20.11 2.63 6.75
N ARG A 246 20.74 1.70 7.47
CA ARG A 246 21.70 0.77 6.87
C ARG A 246 20.96 -0.23 5.99
N TRP A 247 19.87 -0.82 6.48
CA TRP A 247 19.04 -1.73 5.70
C TRP A 247 18.48 -1.05 4.44
N VAL A 248 17.99 0.19 4.54
CA VAL A 248 17.48 0.95 3.39
C VAL A 248 18.59 1.21 2.35
N ARG A 249 19.80 1.56 2.79
CA ARG A 249 20.96 1.75 1.88
C ARG A 249 21.35 0.45 1.17
N ASP A 250 21.39 -0.66 1.90
CA ASP A 250 21.75 -1.96 1.35
C ASP A 250 20.69 -2.46 0.37
N LEU A 251 19.40 -2.30 0.71
CA LEU A 251 18.28 -2.57 -0.20
C LEU A 251 18.38 -1.75 -1.49
N ARG A 252 18.62 -0.44 -1.39
CA ARG A 252 18.74 0.42 -2.57
C ARG A 252 19.85 -0.06 -3.49
N LYS A 253 21.03 -0.38 -2.94
CA LYS A 253 22.17 -0.90 -3.73
C LYS A 253 21.83 -2.22 -4.41
N ALA A 254 21.20 -3.15 -3.68
CA ALA A 254 20.83 -4.46 -4.22
C ALA A 254 19.76 -4.34 -5.32
N ALA A 255 18.75 -3.48 -5.12
CA ALA A 255 17.70 -3.22 -6.11
C ALA A 255 18.27 -2.61 -7.40
N VAL A 256 19.11 -1.58 -7.29
CA VAL A 256 19.76 -0.94 -8.45
C VAL A 256 20.67 -1.91 -9.21
N ARG A 257 21.37 -2.82 -8.51
CA ARG A 257 22.16 -3.88 -9.18
C ARG A 257 21.28 -4.88 -9.91
N ALA A 258 20.15 -5.27 -9.31
CA ALA A 258 19.27 -6.31 -9.84
C ALA A 258 18.41 -5.83 -11.03
N VAL A 259 18.23 -4.52 -11.18
CA VAL A 259 17.52 -3.93 -12.32
C VAL A 259 18.45 -3.73 -13.52
N THR A 260 17.94 -3.84 -14.75
CA THR A 260 18.69 -3.49 -15.97
C THR A 260 19.08 -2.01 -15.95
N PRO A 261 20.22 -1.61 -16.54
CA PRO A 261 20.60 -0.20 -16.61
C PRO A 261 19.46 0.69 -17.16
N GLY A 262 19.11 1.75 -16.42
CA GLY A 262 18.01 2.67 -16.75
C GLY A 262 16.60 2.17 -16.42
N GLY A 263 16.46 0.93 -15.95
CA GLY A 263 15.19 0.36 -15.52
C GLY A 263 14.69 0.96 -14.19
N PRO A 264 13.38 1.20 -14.03
CA PRO A 264 12.87 1.90 -12.86
C PRO A 264 12.81 1.01 -11.62
N VAL A 265 13.24 1.57 -10.48
CA VAL A 265 12.91 1.11 -9.13
C VAL A 265 11.87 2.08 -8.56
N ILE A 266 10.64 1.60 -8.43
CA ILE A 266 9.48 2.33 -7.93
C ILE A 266 9.32 1.98 -6.45
N ALA A 267 9.34 2.99 -5.57
CA ALA A 267 9.21 2.78 -4.13
C ALA A 267 8.14 3.70 -3.53
N ARG A 268 7.18 3.12 -2.79
CA ARG A 268 6.16 3.86 -2.04
C ARG A 268 6.46 3.85 -0.55
N SER A 269 6.29 5.01 0.07
CA SER A 269 6.44 5.19 1.52
C SER A 269 5.33 6.08 2.10
N PHE A 270 4.97 5.81 3.35
CA PHE A 270 4.06 6.67 4.11
C PHE A 270 4.70 8.01 4.49
N ALA A 271 6.03 8.06 4.60
CA ALA A 271 6.77 9.27 4.91
C ALA A 271 6.63 10.31 3.79
N THR A 272 6.54 11.58 4.19
CA THR A 272 6.63 12.71 3.27
C THR A 272 8.05 12.85 2.75
N THR A 273 8.19 13.48 1.59
CA THR A 273 9.47 13.74 0.94
C THR A 273 9.58 15.21 0.57
N MET A 274 10.80 15.71 0.50
CA MET A 274 11.12 17.04 -0.07
C MET A 274 11.28 16.98 -1.60
N ASP A 275 11.28 15.78 -2.19
CA ASP A 275 11.27 15.60 -3.64
C ASP A 275 9.87 15.89 -4.19
N ASP A 276 9.76 17.02 -4.90
CA ASP A 276 8.51 17.49 -5.48
C ASP A 276 7.91 16.51 -6.49
N GLU A 277 8.71 15.80 -7.28
CA GLU A 277 8.21 14.84 -8.27
C GLU A 277 7.68 13.59 -7.58
N ALA A 278 8.39 13.08 -6.58
CA ALA A 278 7.89 11.96 -5.78
C ALA A 278 6.61 12.31 -5.01
N ALA A 279 6.50 13.54 -4.50
CA ALA A 279 5.28 14.04 -3.88
C ALA A 279 4.14 14.24 -4.91
N LYS A 280 4.44 14.72 -6.13
CA LYS A 280 3.46 14.85 -7.22
C LYS A 280 2.89 13.48 -7.62
N ARG A 281 3.74 12.45 -7.76
CA ARG A 281 3.31 11.07 -8.04
C ARG A 281 2.43 10.51 -6.91
N ALA A 282 2.83 10.69 -5.65
CA ALA A 282 2.01 10.29 -4.50
C ALA A 282 0.62 10.96 -4.51
N ARG A 283 0.53 12.23 -4.93
CA ARG A 283 -0.75 12.95 -5.10
C ARG A 283 -1.57 12.48 -6.31
N ARG A 284 -1.04 11.65 -7.20
CA ARG A 284 -1.78 11.05 -8.34
C ARG A 284 -2.29 9.65 -8.00
N ASP A 285 -1.72 8.99 -7.00
CA ASP A 285 -2.13 7.65 -6.58
C ASP A 285 -3.55 7.67 -5.96
N ARG A 286 -4.42 6.77 -6.43
CA ARG A 286 -5.81 6.70 -5.97
C ARG A 286 -5.98 6.11 -4.58
N ALA A 287 -4.97 5.45 -4.01
CA ALA A 287 -5.03 4.85 -2.67
C ALA A 287 -4.98 5.88 -1.54
N MET A 288 -4.49 7.10 -1.82
CA MET A 288 -4.52 8.25 -0.89
C MET A 288 -3.72 8.06 0.41
N LEU A 289 -2.98 6.96 0.55
CA LEU A 289 -2.20 6.67 1.75
C LEU A 289 -0.75 7.13 1.66
N TRP A 290 -0.18 7.25 0.47
CA TRP A 290 1.26 7.45 0.29
C TRP A 290 1.71 8.91 0.50
N GLY A 291 2.84 9.08 1.16
CA GLY A 291 3.51 10.38 1.33
C GLY A 291 4.51 10.66 0.22
N SER A 292 5.08 9.59 -0.37
CA SER A 292 6.03 9.67 -1.46
C SER A 292 5.94 8.42 -2.34
N ILE A 293 6.11 8.63 -3.66
CA ILE A 293 6.29 7.57 -4.64
C ILE A 293 7.51 7.94 -5.48
N VAL A 294 8.64 7.35 -5.14
CA VAL A 294 9.93 7.61 -5.79
C VAL A 294 10.07 6.67 -6.98
N VAL A 295 10.55 7.20 -8.10
CA VAL A 295 10.98 6.42 -9.26
C VAL A 295 12.46 6.71 -9.47
N HIS A 296 13.31 5.74 -9.18
CA HIS A 296 14.76 5.83 -9.38
C HIS A 296 15.14 5.06 -10.65
N ARG A 297 16.02 5.64 -11.47
CA ARG A 297 16.59 5.03 -12.68
C ARG A 297 18.10 5.12 -12.63
#